data_AF-A0A1Y1QR46-F1
#
_entry.id   AF-A0A1Y1QR46-F1
#
_cell.length_a   1.000
_cell.length_b   1.000
_cell.length_c   1.000
_cell.angle_alpha   90.00
_cell.angle_beta   90.00
_cell.angle_gamma   90.00
#
_symmetry.space_group_name_H-M   'P 1'
#
loop_
_entity.id
_entity.type
_entity.pdbx_description
1 polymer ?
#
loop_
_entity_poly.entity_id
_entity_poly.type
_entity_poly.pdbx_seq_one_letter_code
_entity_poly.pdbx_strand_id
1 'polypeptide(L)'
;MPIGTHYSTSLNRQDRYAQIANGGANRERTPSMMTLNNNLTTNMTGLENLLTLLYTLMQQISGQTFNTPQQPEPQPAPQATPPLSDTQYDQQFRDNLLKNIGEVGDGWEFSDKLVELPNSALNQPETRQYRDTQGKRQQETVLERNNYWEVVQRGADRHLVMRETDNAGQAVKPSEALQDIFAHRENYQFDCATPMRLLNLKATLDTVGADDFDQHSGRLQLSSWYDQHDNSRFDGGFISSVRTAEAGTINVKDKTNNAGETALFDPGKGDKLTPGNVYYFDLPGDTSSERQGWNAVYLGTGNNGSHQFWSSSIGEVAVNFANNGWIASAGFDDYYLGAAVSAPNTDRLRSWDTTRG
;
A
#
# COMPACT_ATOMS: atom_id res chain seq x y z
N MET A 1 -10.57 31.32 25.06
CA MET A 1 -10.49 29.90 25.49
C MET A 1 -9.62 29.20 24.46
N PRO A 2 -8.47 28.62 24.82
CA PRO A 2 -7.66 27.95 23.82
C PRO A 2 -8.38 26.67 23.40
N ILE A 3 -8.61 26.55 22.09
CA ILE A 3 -9.17 25.38 21.43
C ILE A 3 -8.11 24.29 21.60
N GLY A 4 -8.43 23.27 22.40
CA GLY A 4 -7.56 22.11 22.56
C GLY A 4 -7.48 21.37 21.22
N THR A 5 -6.31 21.44 20.58
CA THR A 5 -5.94 20.55 19.48
C THR A 5 -5.82 19.13 20.03
N HIS A 6 -6.89 18.36 19.89
CA HIS A 6 -6.87 16.91 20.10
C HIS A 6 -6.23 16.28 18.86
N TYR A 7 -4.93 15.98 18.94
CA TYR A 7 -4.22 15.24 17.91
C TYR A 7 -4.78 13.81 17.79
N SER A 8 -4.98 13.34 16.55
CA SER A 8 -5.40 11.97 16.25
C SER A 8 -4.44 10.95 16.87
N THR A 9 -5.00 9.83 17.34
CA THR A 9 -4.31 8.75 18.03
C THR A 9 -3.49 7.83 17.11
N SER A 10 -3.13 8.29 15.90
CA SER A 10 -2.06 7.66 15.14
C SER A 10 -0.83 7.62 16.05
N LEU A 11 -0.39 6.41 16.41
CA LEU A 11 0.62 6.13 17.44
C LEU A 11 1.72 7.21 17.49
N ASN A 12 2.00 7.76 18.68
CA ASN A 12 3.14 8.64 18.91
C ASN A 12 4.38 8.04 18.21
N ARG A 13 5.11 8.85 17.44
CA ARG A 13 6.25 8.40 16.63
C ARG A 13 7.23 7.53 17.40
N GLN A 14 7.49 7.85 18.67
CA GLN A 14 8.36 7.05 19.54
C GLN A 14 7.83 5.62 19.75
N ASP A 15 6.52 5.46 19.92
CA ASP A 15 5.90 4.13 20.05
C ASP A 15 6.05 3.34 18.74
N ARG A 16 6.04 4.01 17.58
CA ARG A 16 6.31 3.37 16.28
C ARG A 16 7.74 2.87 16.19
N TYR A 17 8.74 3.71 16.50
CA TYR A 17 10.15 3.30 16.42
C TYR A 17 10.49 2.23 17.45
N ALA A 18 9.95 2.31 18.66
CA ALA A 18 10.10 1.25 19.65
C ALA A 18 9.52 -0.08 19.13
N GLN A 19 8.36 -0.07 18.47
CA GLN A 19 7.77 -1.27 17.87
C GLN A 19 8.60 -1.83 16.71
N ILE A 20 9.14 -0.99 15.82
CA ILE A 20 10.03 -1.45 14.73
C ILE A 20 11.32 -2.06 15.31
N ALA A 21 11.98 -1.34 16.23
CA ALA A 21 13.24 -1.77 16.84
C ALA A 21 13.08 -3.09 17.61
N ASN A 22 11.98 -3.25 18.35
CA ASN A 22 11.69 -4.47 19.12
C ASN A 22 11.11 -5.60 18.25
N GLY A 23 10.43 -5.27 17.15
CA GLY A 23 9.84 -6.23 16.22
C GLY A 23 10.85 -6.92 15.29
N GLY A 24 12.03 -6.31 15.10
CA GLY A 24 13.16 -6.94 14.40
C GLY A 24 13.67 -8.23 15.05
N ALA A 25 13.42 -8.42 16.36
CA ALA A 25 13.85 -9.60 17.10
C ALA A 25 12.88 -10.80 17.03
N ASN A 26 11.64 -10.63 16.55
CA ASN A 26 10.58 -11.65 16.63
C ASN A 26 10.06 -12.17 15.27
N ARG A 27 10.81 -11.97 14.17
CA ARG A 27 10.50 -12.64 12.89
C ARG A 27 11.03 -14.08 12.85
N GLU A 28 10.69 -14.87 13.87
CA GLU A 28 10.61 -16.33 13.66
C GLU A 28 9.29 -16.63 12.96
N ARG A 29 9.45 -17.07 11.71
CA ARG A 29 8.49 -17.72 10.81
C ARG A 29 7.28 -18.31 11.53
N THR A 30 6.16 -17.61 11.49
CA THR A 30 4.84 -18.25 11.65
C THR A 30 4.15 -18.23 10.29
N PRO A 31 3.88 -19.41 9.69
CA PRO A 31 3.05 -19.48 8.49
C PRO A 31 1.66 -18.94 8.82
N SER A 32 1.13 -18.03 8.01
CA SER A 32 -0.26 -17.57 8.10
C SER A 32 -1.20 -18.76 8.10
N MET A 33 -2.04 -18.86 9.13
CA MET A 33 -3.20 -19.74 9.16
C MET A 33 -4.22 -19.27 8.11
N MET A 34 -4.06 -19.71 6.86
CA MET A 34 -5.18 -19.78 5.93
C MET A 34 -6.11 -20.88 6.41
N THR A 35 -7.25 -20.49 6.94
CA THR A 35 -8.34 -21.42 7.23
C THR A 35 -8.94 -21.85 5.90
N LEU A 36 -8.79 -23.14 5.58
CA LEU A 36 -9.39 -23.83 4.44
C LEU A 36 -10.90 -23.56 4.39
N ASN A 37 -11.37 -23.00 3.28
CA ASN A 37 -12.78 -23.07 2.89
C ASN A 37 -12.86 -23.69 1.49
N ASN A 38 -12.55 -24.99 1.41
CA ASN A 38 -12.83 -25.80 0.23
C ASN A 38 -14.28 -26.24 0.29
N ASN A 39 -15.13 -25.67 -0.57
CA ASN A 39 -16.28 -26.33 -1.16
C ASN A 39 -16.85 -25.46 -2.28
N LEU A 40 -16.56 -25.81 -3.54
CA LEU A 40 -17.45 -25.74 -4.71
C LEU A 40 -16.65 -26.07 -5.99
N THR A 41 -16.40 -27.36 -6.23
CA THR A 41 -16.09 -27.88 -7.56
C THR A 41 -16.98 -29.07 -7.85
N THR A 42 -18.19 -28.81 -8.32
CA THR A 42 -19.04 -29.77 -9.02
C THR A 42 -19.99 -28.99 -9.92
N ASN A 43 -19.70 -28.95 -11.23
CA ASN A 43 -20.66 -28.99 -12.35
C ASN A 43 -20.11 -28.37 -13.64
N MET A 44 -19.04 -28.92 -14.21
CA MET A 44 -18.70 -28.68 -15.64
C MET A 44 -18.67 -29.93 -16.51
N THR A 45 -18.86 -31.13 -15.94
CA THR A 45 -18.97 -32.39 -16.72
C THR A 45 -20.37 -32.68 -17.25
N GLY A 46 -21.38 -31.89 -16.86
CA GLY A 46 -22.77 -32.07 -17.30
C GLY A 46 -23.13 -31.44 -18.65
N LEU A 47 -22.41 -30.40 -19.08
CA LEU A 47 -22.72 -29.64 -20.29
C LEU A 47 -22.12 -30.26 -21.56
N GLU A 48 -20.94 -30.89 -21.48
CA GLU A 48 -20.29 -31.53 -22.62
C GLU A 48 -21.03 -32.82 -23.07
N ASN A 49 -21.65 -33.53 -22.12
CA ASN A 49 -22.44 -34.72 -22.44
C ASN A 49 -23.78 -34.39 -23.13
N LEU A 50 -24.34 -33.19 -22.91
CA LEU A 50 -25.60 -32.77 -23.53
C LEU A 50 -25.41 -32.39 -25.01
N LEU A 51 -24.30 -31.72 -25.33
CA LEU A 51 -23.93 -31.39 -26.72
C LEU A 51 -23.67 -32.64 -27.56
N THR A 52 -23.03 -33.65 -26.96
CA THR A 52 -22.73 -34.92 -27.63
C THR A 52 -24.02 -35.73 -27.90
N LEU A 53 -24.98 -35.73 -26.97
CA LEU A 53 -26.28 -36.37 -27.17
C LEU A 53 -27.12 -35.68 -28.25
N LEU A 54 -27.14 -34.34 -28.27
CA LEU A 54 -27.83 -33.54 -29.28
C LEU A 54 -27.27 -33.79 -30.69
N TYR A 55 -25.95 -33.94 -30.81
CA TYR A 55 -25.30 -34.24 -32.09
C TYR A 55 -25.64 -35.64 -32.60
N THR A 56 -25.69 -36.63 -31.71
CA THR A 56 -26.02 -38.03 -32.05
C THR A 56 -27.49 -38.17 -32.46
N LEU A 57 -28.40 -37.42 -31.81
CA LEU A 57 -29.82 -37.42 -32.14
C LEU A 57 -30.10 -36.76 -33.50
N MET A 58 -29.36 -35.70 -33.86
CA MET A 58 -29.50 -35.04 -35.17
C MET A 58 -28.99 -35.89 -36.34
N GLN A 59 -28.02 -36.78 -36.11
CA GLN A 59 -27.54 -37.71 -37.15
C GLN A 59 -28.53 -38.85 -37.44
N GLN A 60 -29.31 -39.30 -36.44
CA GLN A 60 -30.32 -40.35 -36.64
C GLN A 60 -31.57 -39.85 -37.40
N ILE A 61 -31.88 -38.56 -37.35
CA ILE A 61 -33.10 -37.99 -37.98
C ILE A 61 -32.87 -37.58 -39.44
N SER A 62 -31.64 -37.23 -39.83
CA SER A 62 -31.38 -36.58 -41.12
C SER A 62 -30.91 -37.50 -42.25
N GLY A 63 -30.48 -38.74 -41.96
CA GLY A 63 -30.07 -39.72 -42.97
C GLY A 63 -28.91 -39.29 -43.89
N GLN A 64 -28.21 -38.21 -43.57
CA GLN A 64 -27.07 -37.70 -44.33
C GLN A 64 -25.79 -37.78 -43.51
N THR A 65 -24.78 -38.44 -44.07
CA THR A 65 -23.41 -38.41 -43.55
C THR A 65 -22.77 -37.06 -43.90
N PHE A 66 -22.66 -36.17 -42.92
CA PHE A 66 -21.83 -34.98 -43.05
C PHE A 66 -20.37 -35.36 -42.79
N ASN A 67 -19.47 -34.96 -43.70
CA ASN A 67 -18.03 -35.05 -43.44
C ASN A 67 -17.71 -34.28 -42.16
N THR A 68 -17.07 -34.96 -41.21
CA THR A 68 -16.57 -34.37 -39.98
C THR A 68 -15.69 -33.18 -40.34
N PRO A 69 -15.96 -31.97 -39.83
CA PRO A 69 -15.01 -30.87 -39.93
C PRO A 69 -13.69 -31.36 -39.36
N GLN A 70 -12.58 -31.20 -40.08
CA GLN A 70 -11.27 -31.39 -39.48
C GLN A 70 -11.20 -30.48 -38.26
N GLN A 71 -11.14 -31.11 -37.09
CA GLN A 71 -10.91 -30.40 -35.84
C GLN A 71 -9.63 -29.59 -36.04
N PRO A 72 -9.66 -28.24 -35.85
CA PRO A 72 -8.43 -27.47 -35.89
C PRO A 72 -7.44 -28.13 -34.93
N GLU A 73 -6.18 -28.26 -35.37
CA GLU A 73 -5.12 -28.79 -34.52
C GLU A 73 -5.24 -28.14 -33.13
N PRO A 74 -5.21 -28.92 -32.04
CA PRO A 74 -5.28 -28.34 -30.71
C PRO A 74 -4.16 -27.31 -30.61
N GLN A 75 -4.52 -26.03 -30.49
CA GLN A 75 -3.55 -25.01 -30.15
C GLN A 75 -2.85 -25.47 -28.87
N PRO A 76 -1.51 -25.42 -28.81
CA PRO A 76 -0.83 -25.69 -27.56
C PRO A 76 -1.46 -24.79 -26.50
N ALA A 77 -1.83 -25.38 -25.36
CA ALA A 77 -2.34 -24.62 -24.23
C ALA A 77 -1.43 -23.39 -24.02
N PRO A 78 -1.99 -22.20 -23.69
CA PRO A 78 -1.18 -21.04 -23.37
C PRO A 78 -0.09 -21.48 -22.39
N GLN A 79 1.17 -21.36 -22.80
CA GLN A 79 2.27 -21.70 -21.90
C GLN A 79 2.13 -20.80 -20.69
N ALA A 80 1.98 -21.40 -19.50
CA ALA A 80 1.97 -20.66 -18.26
C ALA A 80 3.24 -19.80 -18.22
N THR A 81 3.06 -18.50 -18.02
CA THR A 81 4.20 -17.59 -17.85
C THR A 81 4.97 -18.07 -16.63
N PRO A 82 6.28 -18.34 -16.72
CA PRO A 82 7.04 -18.85 -15.59
C PRO A 82 7.05 -17.83 -14.43
N PRO A 83 7.07 -18.29 -13.17
CA PRO A 83 7.10 -17.40 -12.02
C PRO A 83 8.40 -16.59 -12.02
N LEU A 84 8.30 -15.33 -11.61
CA LEU A 84 9.46 -14.46 -11.48
C LEU A 84 10.36 -14.90 -10.31
N SER A 85 11.67 -14.69 -10.46
CA SER A 85 12.61 -14.77 -9.34
C SER A 85 12.42 -13.59 -8.38
N ASP A 86 12.93 -13.73 -7.14
CA ASP A 86 12.89 -12.72 -6.10
C ASP A 86 13.41 -11.36 -6.57
N THR A 87 14.54 -11.39 -7.28
CA THR A 87 15.16 -10.19 -7.84
C THR A 87 14.31 -9.56 -8.94
N GLN A 88 13.60 -10.36 -9.74
CA GLN A 88 12.69 -9.83 -10.76
C GLN A 88 11.43 -9.22 -10.13
N TYR A 89 10.86 -9.82 -9.07
CA TYR A 89 9.75 -9.20 -8.33
C TYR A 89 10.17 -7.89 -7.67
N ASP A 90 11.33 -7.88 -6.98
CA ASP A 90 11.86 -6.66 -6.35
C ASP A 90 12.06 -5.55 -7.39
N GLN A 91 12.71 -5.88 -8.51
CA GLN A 91 12.96 -4.91 -9.57
C GLN A 91 11.64 -4.41 -10.21
N GLN A 92 10.74 -5.32 -10.59
CA GLN A 92 9.47 -4.93 -11.23
C GLN A 92 8.61 -4.08 -10.29
N PHE A 93 8.54 -4.43 -9.01
CA PHE A 93 7.83 -3.62 -8.02
C PHE A 93 8.42 -2.23 -7.90
N ARG A 94 9.76 -2.11 -7.81
CA ARG A 94 10.44 -0.81 -7.72
C ARG A 94 10.20 0.03 -8.96
N ASP A 95 10.30 -0.56 -10.14
CA ASP A 95 10.05 0.14 -11.40
C ASP A 95 8.62 0.66 -11.46
N ASN A 96 7.64 -0.16 -11.07
CA ASN A 96 6.25 0.24 -10.98
C ASN A 96 6.03 1.34 -9.92
N LEU A 97 6.62 1.23 -8.74
CA LEU A 97 6.52 2.25 -7.70
C LEU A 97 7.04 3.60 -8.18
N LEU A 98 8.24 3.63 -8.78
CA LEU A 98 8.87 4.85 -9.31
C LEU A 98 8.08 5.43 -10.49
N LYS A 99 7.55 4.58 -11.37
CA LYS A 99 6.63 4.98 -12.43
C LYS A 99 5.38 5.67 -11.85
N ASN A 100 4.73 5.03 -10.88
CA ASN A 100 3.53 5.58 -10.25
C ASN A 100 3.80 6.93 -9.56
N ILE A 101 4.98 7.12 -8.95
CA ILE A 101 5.40 8.41 -8.40
C ILE A 101 5.49 9.48 -9.51
N GLY A 102 6.10 9.14 -10.64
CA GLY A 102 6.17 10.04 -11.80
C GLY A 102 4.79 10.43 -12.34
N GLU A 103 3.80 9.54 -12.27
CA GLU A 103 2.42 9.80 -12.71
C GLU A 103 1.62 10.67 -11.73
N VAL A 104 1.85 10.55 -10.42
CA VAL A 104 1.14 11.36 -9.41
C VAL A 104 1.70 12.78 -9.26
N GLY A 105 2.92 13.06 -9.73
CA GLY A 105 3.52 14.40 -9.66
C GLY A 105 3.65 14.87 -8.21
N ASP A 106 3.00 15.99 -7.86
CA ASP A 106 3.05 16.53 -6.48
C ASP A 106 2.27 15.68 -5.46
N GLY A 107 1.56 14.63 -5.88
CA GLY A 107 0.83 13.72 -5.01
C GLY A 107 -0.62 14.13 -4.77
N TRP A 108 -1.04 14.05 -3.51
CA TRP A 108 -2.39 14.42 -3.03
C TRP A 108 -2.29 15.59 -2.06
N GLU A 109 -3.37 16.36 -1.96
CA GLU A 109 -3.44 17.44 -0.97
C GLU A 109 -3.42 16.88 0.47
N PHE A 110 -2.81 17.64 1.38
CA PHE A 110 -2.58 17.22 2.75
C PHE A 110 -3.85 17.32 3.62
N SER A 111 -4.07 16.34 4.48
CA SER A 111 -5.10 16.36 5.53
C SER A 111 -4.51 16.07 6.92
N ASP A 112 -4.88 16.89 7.91
CA ASP A 112 -4.57 16.68 9.32
C ASP A 112 -5.50 15.66 10.00
N LYS A 113 -6.51 15.15 9.27
CA LYS A 113 -7.51 14.18 9.74
C LYS A 113 -7.26 12.77 9.23
N LEU A 114 -6.05 12.47 8.76
CA LEU A 114 -5.62 11.22 8.12
C LEU A 114 -6.12 11.05 6.68
N VAL A 115 -7.44 11.07 6.47
CA VAL A 115 -8.05 10.82 5.16
C VAL A 115 -9.35 11.62 5.01
N GLU A 116 -9.53 12.26 3.86
CA GLU A 116 -10.74 13.04 3.52
C GLU A 116 -11.11 12.91 2.04
N LEU A 117 -12.42 13.02 1.77
CA LEU A 117 -13.04 13.21 0.47
C LEU A 117 -13.76 14.57 0.49
N PRO A 118 -13.05 15.70 0.32
CA PRO A 118 -13.54 17.04 0.64
C PRO A 118 -14.86 17.42 -0.06
N ASN A 119 -15.12 16.86 -1.24
CA ASN A 119 -16.32 17.14 -2.04
C ASN A 119 -17.42 16.08 -1.91
N SER A 120 -17.29 15.13 -0.97
CA SER A 120 -18.17 13.96 -0.87
C SER A 120 -18.82 13.79 0.52
N ALA A 121 -18.93 14.86 1.30
CA ALA A 121 -19.55 14.83 2.62
C ALA A 121 -21.04 14.44 2.54
N LEU A 122 -21.48 13.57 3.46
CA LEU A 122 -22.89 13.21 3.61
C LEU A 122 -23.65 14.35 4.32
N ASN A 123 -24.85 14.67 3.83
CA ASN A 123 -25.75 15.62 4.50
C ASN A 123 -26.10 15.20 5.92
N GLN A 124 -26.17 13.89 6.15
CA GLN A 124 -26.35 13.28 7.47
C GLN A 124 -25.39 12.09 7.59
N PRO A 125 -24.42 12.14 8.52
CA PRO A 125 -23.56 11.01 8.80
C PRO A 125 -24.33 9.76 9.20
N GLU A 126 -23.87 8.59 8.75
CA GLU A 126 -24.54 7.31 8.98
C GLU A 126 -23.78 6.49 10.03
N THR A 127 -24.41 6.16 11.15
CA THR A 127 -23.79 5.30 12.17
C THR A 127 -24.18 3.84 11.93
N ARG A 128 -23.19 2.95 11.83
CA ARG A 128 -23.41 1.51 11.66
C ARG A 128 -22.51 0.65 12.54
N GLN A 129 -22.89 -0.62 12.67
CA GLN A 129 -22.08 -1.62 13.33
C GLN A 129 -21.20 -2.32 12.30
N TYR A 130 -19.93 -2.56 12.62
CA TYR A 130 -19.02 -3.37 11.81
C TYR A 130 -18.33 -4.41 12.70
N ARG A 131 -17.66 -5.38 12.08
CA ARG A 131 -16.77 -6.31 12.78
C ARG A 131 -15.34 -5.90 12.53
N ASP A 132 -14.57 -5.71 13.60
CA ASP A 132 -13.13 -5.49 13.48
C ASP A 132 -12.40 -6.78 13.05
N THR A 133 -11.09 -6.70 12.87
CA THR A 133 -10.24 -7.83 12.46
C THR A 133 -10.25 -8.98 13.46
N GLN A 134 -10.72 -8.77 14.70
CA GLN A 134 -10.89 -9.80 15.72
C GLN A 134 -12.33 -10.36 15.75
N GLY A 135 -13.18 -9.93 14.81
CA GLY A 135 -14.58 -10.33 14.72
C GLY A 135 -15.50 -9.65 15.74
N LYS A 136 -14.97 -8.74 16.57
CA LYS A 136 -15.72 -8.05 17.61
C LYS A 136 -16.56 -6.94 16.98
N ARG A 137 -17.80 -6.80 17.49
CA ARG A 137 -18.72 -5.75 17.05
C ARG A 137 -18.23 -4.40 17.57
N GLN A 138 -18.12 -3.46 16.64
CA GLN A 138 -17.71 -2.08 16.87
C GLN A 138 -18.67 -1.14 16.15
N GLN A 139 -18.65 0.13 16.52
CA GLN A 139 -19.42 1.18 15.87
C GLN A 139 -18.49 2.07 15.04
N GLU A 140 -18.95 2.46 13.85
CA GLU A 140 -18.32 3.48 13.02
C GLU A 140 -19.37 4.47 12.50
N THR A 141 -18.94 5.68 12.15
CA THR A 141 -19.79 6.69 11.52
C THR A 141 -19.24 7.02 10.14
N VAL A 142 -20.04 6.82 9.10
CA VAL A 142 -19.70 7.22 7.73
C VAL A 142 -19.91 8.73 7.60
N LEU A 143 -18.86 9.44 7.21
CA LEU A 143 -18.84 10.90 7.09
C LEU A 143 -18.94 11.35 5.64
N GLU A 144 -18.18 10.70 4.75
CA GLU A 144 -18.06 11.07 3.34
C GLU A 144 -18.14 9.79 2.48
N ARG A 145 -18.64 9.90 1.24
CA ARG A 145 -18.85 8.75 0.36
C ARG A 145 -18.81 9.13 -1.12
N ASN A 146 -18.00 8.44 -1.91
CA ASN A 146 -18.08 8.43 -3.38
C ASN A 146 -18.49 7.02 -3.89
N ASN A 147 -18.39 6.73 -5.19
CA ASN A 147 -18.76 5.41 -5.74
C ASN A 147 -17.93 4.24 -5.19
N TYR A 148 -16.68 4.47 -4.80
CA TYR A 148 -15.72 3.42 -4.47
C TYR A 148 -15.32 3.41 -2.99
N TRP A 149 -15.45 4.54 -2.30
CA TRP A 149 -14.89 4.76 -0.97
C TRP A 149 -15.86 5.44 -0.02
N GLU A 150 -15.69 5.13 1.26
CA GLU A 150 -16.31 5.80 2.40
C GLU A 150 -15.21 6.28 3.34
N VAL A 151 -15.30 7.52 3.81
CA VAL A 151 -14.54 7.95 5.00
C VAL A 151 -15.37 7.62 6.22
N VAL A 152 -14.86 6.69 7.03
CA VAL A 152 -15.50 6.28 8.29
C VAL A 152 -14.69 6.76 9.48
N GLN A 153 -15.38 7.24 10.51
CA GLN A 153 -14.81 7.62 11.77
C GLN A 153 -14.93 6.49 12.78
N ARG A 154 -13.79 6.13 13.39
CA ARG A 154 -13.64 5.10 14.42
C ARG A 154 -12.88 5.71 15.60
N GLY A 155 -13.60 6.18 16.61
CA GLY A 155 -13.00 6.97 17.69
C GLY A 155 -12.48 8.31 17.17
N ALA A 156 -11.20 8.61 17.42
CA ALA A 156 -10.55 9.83 16.94
C ALA A 156 -10.05 9.73 15.49
N ASP A 157 -9.97 8.52 14.94
CA ASP A 157 -9.29 8.28 13.67
C ASP A 157 -10.30 8.14 12.52
N ARG A 158 -9.88 8.58 11.33
CA ARG A 158 -10.61 8.39 10.08
C ARG A 158 -9.94 7.31 9.23
N HIS A 159 -10.77 6.53 8.55
CA HIS A 159 -10.32 5.48 7.63
C HIS A 159 -11.05 5.61 6.30
N LEU A 160 -10.32 5.49 5.20
CA LEU A 160 -10.88 5.37 3.87
C LEU A 160 -11.11 3.88 3.63
N VAL A 161 -12.38 3.50 3.55
CA VAL A 161 -12.82 2.11 3.47
C VAL A 161 -13.49 1.88 2.13
N MET A 162 -13.00 0.89 1.39
CA MET A 162 -13.56 0.50 0.10
C MET A 162 -15.02 0.10 0.27
N ARG A 163 -15.87 0.49 -0.67
CA ARG A 163 -17.26 0.05 -0.71
C ARG A 163 -17.35 -1.37 -1.26
N GLU A 164 -18.37 -2.10 -0.85
CA GLU A 164 -18.68 -3.41 -1.44
C GLU A 164 -19.43 -3.26 -2.77
N THR A 165 -20.28 -2.23 -2.86
CA THR A 165 -21.01 -1.87 -4.07
C THR A 165 -21.01 -0.37 -4.33
N ASP A 166 -21.05 0.01 -5.61
CA ASP A 166 -21.18 1.39 -6.08
C ASP A 166 -22.60 1.94 -5.88
N ASN A 167 -22.87 3.15 -6.37
CA ASN A 167 -24.21 3.76 -6.29
C ASN A 167 -25.27 3.06 -7.16
N ALA A 168 -24.87 2.27 -8.15
CA ALA A 168 -25.75 1.45 -8.99
C ALA A 168 -25.97 0.04 -8.42
N GLY A 169 -25.31 -0.31 -7.32
CA GLY A 169 -25.38 -1.64 -6.70
C GLY A 169 -24.45 -2.67 -7.36
N GLN A 170 -23.52 -2.25 -8.21
CA GLN A 170 -22.53 -3.12 -8.82
C GLN A 170 -21.39 -3.36 -7.83
N ALA A 171 -20.85 -4.58 -7.81
CA ALA A 171 -19.72 -4.93 -6.95
C ALA A 171 -18.49 -4.09 -7.33
N VAL A 172 -17.83 -3.52 -6.32
CA VAL A 172 -16.60 -2.74 -6.49
C VAL A 172 -15.39 -3.66 -6.37
N LYS A 173 -14.49 -3.62 -7.35
CA LYS A 173 -13.22 -4.34 -7.29
C LYS A 173 -12.14 -3.52 -6.58
N PRO A 174 -11.25 -4.14 -5.79
CA PRO A 174 -10.12 -3.45 -5.17
C PRO A 174 -9.22 -2.68 -6.15
N SER A 175 -8.94 -3.27 -7.31
CA SER A 175 -8.12 -2.66 -8.37
C SER A 175 -8.77 -1.40 -8.94
N GLU A 176 -10.08 -1.43 -9.18
CA GLU A 176 -10.87 -0.28 -9.66
C GLU A 176 -10.93 0.83 -8.60
N ALA A 177 -11.22 0.47 -7.35
CA ALA A 177 -11.26 1.43 -6.25
C ALA A 177 -9.90 2.11 -6.04
N LEU A 178 -8.81 1.36 -6.11
CA LEU A 178 -7.46 1.91 -6.00
C LEU A 178 -7.14 2.82 -7.19
N GLN A 179 -7.48 2.42 -8.42
CA GLN A 179 -7.28 3.25 -9.61
C GLN A 179 -8.05 4.58 -9.53
N ASP A 180 -9.25 4.59 -8.95
CA ASP A 180 -10.05 5.82 -8.73
C ASP A 180 -9.27 6.89 -7.95
N ILE A 181 -8.50 6.48 -6.92
CA ILE A 181 -7.67 7.39 -6.11
C ILE A 181 -6.58 8.07 -6.96
N PHE A 182 -5.97 7.33 -7.89
CA PHE A 182 -4.91 7.83 -8.75
C PHE A 182 -5.43 8.64 -9.95
N ALA A 183 -6.62 8.28 -10.45
CA ALA A 183 -7.26 8.94 -11.58
C ALA A 183 -7.92 10.28 -11.20
N HIS A 184 -8.42 10.40 -9.97
CA HIS A 184 -9.17 11.56 -9.50
C HIS A 184 -8.56 12.14 -8.21
N ARG A 185 -7.24 12.38 -8.20
CA ARG A 185 -6.46 12.77 -7.01
C ARG A 185 -7.02 13.98 -6.29
N GLU A 186 -7.59 14.93 -7.02
CA GLU A 186 -8.24 16.14 -6.51
C GLU A 186 -9.46 15.88 -5.61
N ASN A 187 -10.01 14.66 -5.64
CA ASN A 187 -11.11 14.24 -4.78
C ASN A 187 -10.65 13.64 -3.45
N TYR A 188 -9.34 13.54 -3.22
CA TYR A 188 -8.76 12.87 -2.05
C TYR A 188 -7.72 13.75 -1.36
N GLN A 189 -7.74 13.71 -0.03
CA GLN A 189 -6.71 14.32 0.81
C GLN A 189 -6.21 13.32 1.84
N PHE A 190 -4.91 13.34 2.12
CA PHE A 190 -4.24 12.33 2.93
C PHE A 190 -3.20 12.92 3.89
N ASP A 191 -2.93 12.23 5.01
CA ASP A 191 -1.74 12.49 5.84
C ASP A 191 -0.44 12.12 5.11
N CYS A 192 0.71 12.31 5.77
CA CYS A 192 2.00 12.01 5.16
C CYS A 192 2.31 10.50 5.03
N ALA A 193 1.55 9.61 5.68
CA ALA A 193 1.81 8.17 5.69
C ALA A 193 0.90 7.39 4.73
N THR A 194 -0.38 7.75 4.62
CA THR A 194 -1.33 7.06 3.73
C THR A 194 -0.86 6.98 2.26
N PRO A 195 -0.23 8.01 1.66
CA PRO A 195 0.30 7.95 0.31
C PRO A 195 1.37 6.87 0.11
N MET A 196 2.18 6.56 1.14
CA MET A 196 3.17 5.48 1.05
C MET A 196 2.48 4.12 0.91
N ARG A 197 1.40 3.91 1.66
CA ARG A 197 0.57 2.70 1.54
C ARG A 197 -0.12 2.62 0.18
N LEU A 198 -0.66 3.73 -0.31
CA LEU A 198 -1.29 3.78 -1.64
C LEU A 198 -0.31 3.41 -2.75
N LEU A 199 0.91 3.96 -2.71
CA LEU A 199 1.96 3.62 -3.66
C LEU A 199 2.38 2.15 -3.56
N ASN A 200 2.49 1.59 -2.34
CA ASN A 200 2.75 0.17 -2.15
C ASN A 200 1.67 -0.71 -2.81
N LEU A 201 0.40 -0.40 -2.56
CA LEU A 201 -0.73 -1.12 -3.16
C LEU A 201 -0.75 -0.99 -4.68
N LYS A 202 -0.50 0.22 -5.21
CA LYS A 202 -0.53 0.46 -6.66
C LYS A 202 0.64 -0.24 -7.36
N ALA A 203 1.83 -0.19 -6.78
CA ALA A 203 2.97 -0.95 -7.27
C ALA A 203 2.73 -2.46 -7.17
N THR A 204 2.03 -2.94 -6.14
CA THR A 204 1.61 -4.34 -6.03
C THR A 204 0.65 -4.70 -7.17
N LEU A 205 -0.42 -3.93 -7.36
CA LEU A 205 -1.39 -4.09 -8.44
C LEU A 205 -0.70 -4.15 -9.82
N ASP A 206 0.19 -3.22 -10.10
CA ASP A 206 0.91 -3.17 -11.39
C ASP A 206 1.92 -4.29 -11.56
N THR A 207 2.35 -4.91 -10.45
CA THR A 207 3.31 -6.01 -10.48
C THR A 207 2.60 -7.34 -10.68
N VAL A 208 1.56 -7.64 -9.90
CA VAL A 208 0.86 -8.94 -9.92
C VAL A 208 -0.33 -8.99 -10.87
N GLY A 209 -0.86 -7.83 -11.30
CA GLY A 209 -2.03 -7.73 -12.16
C GLY A 209 -3.35 -7.64 -11.38
N ALA A 210 -4.40 -7.17 -12.06
CA ALA A 210 -5.69 -6.88 -11.43
C ALA A 210 -6.40 -8.11 -10.87
N ASP A 211 -6.39 -9.24 -11.59
CA ASP A 211 -7.09 -10.46 -11.16
C ASP A 211 -6.51 -11.00 -9.83
N ASP A 212 -5.19 -11.14 -9.77
CA ASP A 212 -4.46 -11.54 -8.57
C ASP A 212 -4.62 -10.51 -7.44
N PHE A 213 -4.52 -9.22 -7.75
CA PHE A 213 -4.74 -8.17 -6.76
C PHE A 213 -6.15 -8.21 -6.16
N ASP A 214 -7.18 -8.34 -7.00
CA ASP A 214 -8.59 -8.37 -6.58
C ASP A 214 -8.91 -9.61 -5.75
N GLN A 215 -8.30 -10.75 -6.09
CA GLN A 215 -8.44 -12.00 -5.35
C GLN A 215 -7.82 -11.92 -3.94
N HIS A 216 -6.68 -11.24 -3.79
CA HIS A 216 -5.87 -11.31 -2.57
C HIS A 216 -5.99 -10.10 -1.63
N SER A 217 -6.29 -8.91 -2.16
CA SER A 217 -6.35 -7.68 -1.36
C SER A 217 -7.57 -7.61 -0.45
N GLY A 218 -8.71 -8.19 -0.85
CA GLY A 218 -9.96 -8.08 -0.12
C GLY A 218 -10.47 -6.63 -0.02
N ARG A 219 -11.34 -6.35 0.95
CA ARG A 219 -11.91 -5.01 1.13
C ARG A 219 -10.88 -4.05 1.72
N LEU A 220 -10.36 -3.13 0.91
CA LEU A 220 -9.29 -2.21 1.31
C LEU A 220 -9.72 -1.23 2.41
N GLN A 221 -8.80 -0.97 3.34
CA GLN A 221 -8.93 0.03 4.40
C GLN A 221 -7.61 0.79 4.54
N LEU A 222 -7.68 2.12 4.51
CA LEU A 222 -6.51 2.99 4.46
C LEU A 222 -6.61 4.05 5.56
N SER A 223 -5.55 4.18 6.35
CA SER A 223 -5.40 5.22 7.36
C SER A 223 -3.96 5.20 7.88
N SER A 224 -3.21 6.25 7.61
CA SER A 224 -1.79 6.32 7.95
C SER A 224 -1.03 5.08 7.43
N TRP A 225 -0.20 4.46 8.27
CA TRP A 225 0.53 3.21 7.96
C TRP A 225 -0.28 1.91 8.11
N TYR A 226 -1.60 1.99 8.32
CA TYR A 226 -2.43 0.80 8.54
C TYR A 226 -2.37 -0.16 7.34
N ASP A 227 -2.12 -1.43 7.65
CA ASP A 227 -2.21 -2.55 6.72
C ASP A 227 -3.09 -3.65 7.34
N GLN A 228 -4.05 -4.14 6.56
CA GLN A 228 -4.95 -5.22 6.97
C GLN A 228 -4.36 -6.63 6.82
N HIS A 229 -3.23 -6.76 6.12
CA HIS A 229 -2.62 -8.06 5.79
C HIS A 229 -1.52 -8.51 6.74
N ASP A 230 -1.19 -7.71 7.74
CA ASP A 230 -0.25 -8.09 8.78
C ASP A 230 -0.62 -7.45 10.14
N ASN A 231 0.22 -7.73 11.13
CA ASN A 231 0.08 -7.14 12.47
C ASN A 231 0.98 -5.90 12.64
N SER A 232 1.67 -5.48 11.58
CA SER A 232 2.50 -4.29 11.59
C SER A 232 1.60 -3.07 11.55
N ARG A 233 1.89 -2.09 12.40
CA ARG A 233 1.10 -0.85 12.48
C ARG A 233 1.82 0.34 11.85
N PHE A 234 2.94 0.10 11.17
CA PHE A 234 3.92 1.15 10.90
C PHE A 234 4.64 1.03 9.56
N ASP A 235 4.34 0.04 8.72
CA ASP A 235 5.05 -0.17 7.46
C ASP A 235 4.16 -0.12 6.22
N GLY A 236 2.83 -0.05 6.35
CA GLY A 236 1.94 0.02 5.19
C GLY A 236 2.20 -1.11 4.17
N GLY A 237 2.62 -2.29 4.64
CA GLY A 237 2.92 -3.46 3.83
C GLY A 237 4.33 -3.52 3.24
N PHE A 238 5.15 -2.53 3.52
CA PHE A 238 6.60 -2.64 3.34
C PHE A 238 7.24 -3.50 4.45
N ILE A 239 8.53 -3.76 4.32
CA ILE A 239 9.38 -4.33 5.36
C ILE A 239 10.23 -3.19 5.94
N SER A 240 9.90 -2.77 7.16
CA SER A 240 10.59 -1.66 7.82
C SER A 240 11.70 -2.10 8.77
N SER A 241 12.78 -1.32 8.82
CA SER A 241 13.83 -1.40 9.84
C SER A 241 14.21 0.01 10.31
N VAL A 242 14.65 0.11 11.56
CA VAL A 242 15.07 1.38 12.17
C VAL A 242 16.28 1.16 13.06
N ARG A 243 17.21 2.11 13.05
CA ARG A 243 18.17 2.32 14.14
C ARG A 243 17.76 3.58 14.90
N THR A 244 17.80 3.53 16.23
CA THR A 244 17.47 4.66 17.09
C THR A 244 18.71 5.38 17.63
N ALA A 245 18.54 6.64 18.00
CA ALA A 245 19.57 7.47 18.62
C ALA A 245 19.35 7.67 20.13
N GLU A 246 20.45 7.85 20.84
CA GLU A 246 20.45 8.41 22.19
C GLU A 246 20.08 9.89 22.15
N ALA A 247 19.43 10.39 23.20
CA ALA A 247 19.09 11.81 23.33
C ALA A 247 20.35 12.68 23.22
N GLY A 248 20.27 13.80 22.52
CA GLY A 248 21.38 14.76 22.44
C GLY A 248 22.44 14.49 21.38
N THR A 249 22.37 13.37 20.66
CA THR A 249 23.42 12.94 19.72
C THR A 249 23.29 13.54 18.32
N ILE A 250 22.12 14.05 17.97
CA ILE A 250 21.81 14.67 16.68
C ILE A 250 21.36 16.10 16.95
N ASN A 251 22.05 17.04 16.31
CA ASN A 251 21.76 18.46 16.41
C ASN A 251 21.56 19.02 15.00
N VAL A 252 20.40 19.63 14.75
CA VAL A 252 20.09 20.33 13.51
C VAL A 252 19.67 21.74 13.88
N LYS A 253 20.46 22.73 13.45
CA LYS A 253 20.30 24.13 13.86
C LYS A 253 20.25 24.26 15.39
N ASP A 254 19.16 24.76 15.94
CA ASP A 254 18.87 24.96 17.37
C ASP A 254 18.06 23.82 18.00
N LYS A 255 17.82 22.73 17.25
CA LYS A 255 17.02 21.57 17.67
C LYS A 255 17.92 20.37 17.95
N THR A 256 17.51 19.58 18.93
CA THR A 256 18.25 18.40 19.39
C THR A 256 17.30 17.22 19.54
N ASN A 257 17.76 16.03 19.18
CA ASN A 257 16.91 14.84 19.19
C ASN A 257 16.58 14.34 20.61
N ASN A 258 15.38 13.79 20.77
CA ASN A 258 15.00 13.01 21.93
C ASN A 258 15.54 11.56 21.85
N ALA A 259 15.55 10.87 22.99
CA ALA A 259 15.83 9.44 23.01
C ALA A 259 14.77 8.67 22.21
N GLY A 260 15.21 7.67 21.44
CA GLY A 260 14.33 6.80 20.67
C GLY A 260 13.89 7.36 19.32
N GLU A 261 14.31 8.58 18.96
CA GLU A 261 14.20 9.10 17.58
C GLU A 261 15.14 8.34 16.64
N THR A 262 14.97 8.51 15.32
CA THR A 262 15.82 7.81 14.36
C THR A 262 17.27 8.21 14.54
N ALA A 263 18.20 7.26 14.45
CA ALA A 263 19.61 7.60 14.34
C ALA A 263 19.87 8.32 13.01
N LEU A 264 20.96 9.07 12.91
CA LEU A 264 21.38 9.63 11.62
C LEU A 264 21.68 8.48 10.65
N PHE A 265 21.22 8.62 9.40
CA PHE A 265 21.61 7.75 8.29
C PHE A 265 23.13 7.71 8.14
N ASP A 266 23.69 6.51 8.12
CA ASP A 266 25.13 6.27 8.14
C ASP A 266 25.48 5.03 7.29
N PRO A 267 26.02 5.22 6.07
CA PRO A 267 26.51 4.12 5.24
C PRO A 267 27.57 3.24 5.92
N GLY A 268 28.37 3.81 6.82
CA GLY A 268 29.37 3.08 7.61
C GLY A 268 28.76 2.12 8.62
N LYS A 269 27.48 2.31 8.97
CA LYS A 269 26.68 1.41 9.81
C LYS A 269 25.76 0.49 9.01
N GLY A 270 25.92 0.46 7.68
CA GLY A 270 25.19 -0.45 6.80
C GLY A 270 23.89 0.11 6.22
N ASP A 271 23.56 1.38 6.48
CA ASP A 271 22.42 2.02 5.85
C ASP A 271 22.68 2.22 4.35
N LYS A 272 21.65 2.03 3.53
CA LYS A 272 21.77 2.09 2.06
C LYS A 272 20.61 2.86 1.47
N LEU A 273 20.90 3.63 0.43
CA LEU A 273 19.90 4.24 -0.44
C LEU A 273 19.62 3.31 -1.62
N THR A 274 18.39 2.80 -1.70
CA THR A 274 17.94 1.91 -2.77
C THR A 274 16.68 2.51 -3.41
N PRO A 275 16.67 2.77 -4.73
CA PRO A 275 15.50 3.36 -5.39
C PRO A 275 14.21 2.57 -5.10
N GLY A 276 13.14 3.29 -4.78
CA GLY A 276 11.85 2.72 -4.40
C GLY A 276 11.73 2.25 -2.95
N ASN A 277 12.76 2.44 -2.11
CA ASN A 277 12.58 2.37 -0.66
C ASN A 277 11.99 3.68 -0.13
N VAL A 278 11.20 3.59 0.94
CA VAL A 278 10.75 4.74 1.72
C VAL A 278 11.76 5.01 2.83
N TYR A 279 12.10 6.27 3.04
CA TYR A 279 12.95 6.78 4.10
C TYR A 279 12.20 7.82 4.92
N TYR A 280 12.74 8.17 6.08
CA TYR A 280 12.17 9.18 6.95
C TYR A 280 13.14 10.34 7.18
N PHE A 281 12.66 11.56 6.94
CA PHE A 281 13.33 12.77 7.34
C PHE A 281 12.75 13.24 8.67
N ASP A 282 13.58 13.26 9.71
CA ASP A 282 13.15 13.41 11.09
C ASP A 282 13.41 14.85 11.57
N LEU A 283 12.46 15.45 12.29
CA LEU A 283 12.62 16.73 12.97
C LEU A 283 13.10 16.48 14.40
N PRO A 284 14.35 16.85 14.75
CA PRO A 284 14.87 16.56 16.08
C PRO A 284 13.99 17.20 17.16
N GLY A 285 13.63 16.40 18.16
CA GLY A 285 12.96 16.89 19.36
C GLY A 285 11.43 17.02 19.25
N ASP A 286 10.86 16.97 18.05
CA ASP A 286 9.42 17.07 17.85
C ASP A 286 8.80 15.70 17.59
N THR A 287 8.07 15.17 18.55
CA THR A 287 7.44 13.82 18.48
C THR A 287 5.91 13.86 18.39
N SER A 288 5.32 15.04 18.21
CA SER A 288 3.86 15.17 18.35
C SER A 288 3.20 16.04 17.28
N SER A 289 3.95 16.92 16.61
CA SER A 289 3.35 17.72 15.54
C SER A 289 3.18 16.91 14.25
N GLU A 290 2.31 17.39 13.37
CA GLU A 290 2.19 16.91 11.99
C GLU A 290 3.47 17.10 11.16
N ARG A 291 4.35 18.00 11.60
CA ARG A 291 5.63 18.36 10.95
C ARG A 291 6.83 17.67 11.57
N GLN A 292 6.60 16.72 12.48
CA GLN A 292 7.64 15.93 13.15
C GLN A 292 8.58 15.19 12.18
N GLY A 293 8.18 15.02 10.93
CA GLY A 293 9.02 14.46 9.89
C GLY A 293 8.23 14.07 8.66
N TRP A 294 8.95 13.61 7.63
CA TRP A 294 8.39 13.34 6.33
C TRP A 294 8.81 11.97 5.83
N ASN A 295 7.82 11.19 5.38
CA ASN A 295 8.07 9.98 4.62
C ASN A 295 8.43 10.38 3.20
N ALA A 296 9.49 9.77 2.65
CA ALA A 296 9.95 10.08 1.31
C ALA A 296 10.49 8.85 0.59
N VAL A 297 10.08 8.65 -0.66
CA VAL A 297 10.59 7.58 -1.52
C VAL A 297 11.89 8.05 -2.16
N TYR A 298 12.95 7.25 -2.06
CA TYR A 298 14.19 7.55 -2.78
C TYR A 298 14.03 7.22 -4.27
N LEU A 299 14.27 8.19 -5.15
CA LEU A 299 14.10 8.07 -6.60
C LEU A 299 15.39 7.62 -7.31
N GLY A 300 16.56 7.90 -6.72
CA GLY A 300 17.86 7.64 -7.34
C GLY A 300 18.76 8.86 -7.31
N THR A 301 19.85 8.79 -8.07
CA THR A 301 20.83 9.89 -8.15
C THR A 301 20.54 10.74 -9.39
N GLY A 302 20.46 12.05 -9.22
CA GLY A 302 20.35 13.03 -10.31
C GLY A 302 21.68 13.27 -11.02
N ASN A 303 21.64 13.98 -12.15
CA ASN A 303 22.79 14.20 -13.04
C ASN A 303 23.99 14.93 -12.38
N ASN A 304 23.75 15.66 -11.30
CA ASN A 304 24.76 16.40 -10.54
C ASN A 304 25.30 15.61 -9.32
N GLY A 305 24.94 14.33 -9.18
CA GLY A 305 25.33 13.50 -8.04
C GLY A 305 24.47 13.71 -6.78
N SER A 306 23.44 14.57 -6.84
CA SER A 306 22.48 14.70 -5.74
C SER A 306 21.54 13.50 -5.68
N HIS A 307 21.09 13.15 -4.49
CA HIS A 307 20.15 12.08 -4.23
C HIS A 307 18.72 12.64 -4.25
N GLN A 308 17.86 12.11 -5.11
CA GLN A 308 16.49 12.58 -5.28
C GLN A 308 15.52 11.78 -4.41
N PHE A 309 14.64 12.47 -3.72
CA PHE A 309 13.57 11.92 -2.90
C PHE A 309 12.24 12.52 -3.30
N TRP A 310 11.14 11.81 -3.08
CA TRP A 310 9.79 12.32 -3.31
C TRP A 310 8.93 12.15 -2.05
N SER A 311 8.21 13.20 -1.66
CA SER A 311 7.22 13.13 -0.59
C SER A 311 5.91 13.74 -1.05
N SER A 312 4.78 13.09 -0.74
CA SER A 312 3.44 13.56 -1.17
C SER A 312 3.05 14.94 -0.64
N SER A 313 3.73 15.47 0.38
CA SER A 313 3.41 16.79 0.96
C SER A 313 4.40 17.89 0.54
N ILE A 314 5.52 17.52 -0.09
CA ILE A 314 6.63 18.44 -0.41
C ILE A 314 7.00 18.41 -1.90
N GLY A 315 6.76 17.29 -2.58
CA GLY A 315 7.24 17.02 -3.93
C GLY A 315 8.64 16.41 -3.94
N GLU A 316 9.34 16.60 -5.06
CA GLU A 316 10.70 16.12 -5.25
C GLU A 316 11.72 17.01 -4.53
N VAL A 317 12.65 16.40 -3.79
CA VAL A 317 13.74 17.06 -3.11
C VAL A 317 15.07 16.39 -3.42
N ALA A 318 16.01 17.21 -3.85
CA ALA A 318 17.41 16.85 -3.98
C ALA A 318 18.12 17.01 -2.63
N VAL A 319 18.76 15.95 -2.15
CA VAL A 319 19.65 15.99 -0.98
C VAL A 319 21.08 15.65 -1.38
N ASN A 320 22.04 16.25 -0.69
CA ASN A 320 23.46 15.99 -0.92
C ASN A 320 24.09 15.37 0.33
N PHE A 321 25.19 14.66 0.13
CA PHE A 321 26.02 14.14 1.22
C PHE A 321 27.40 14.80 1.16
N ALA A 322 27.96 15.15 2.32
CA ALA A 322 29.36 15.52 2.48
C ALA A 322 29.96 14.72 3.64
N ASN A 323 31.13 14.12 3.43
CA ASN A 323 31.80 13.28 4.43
C ASN A 323 30.90 12.19 5.03
N ASN A 324 30.08 11.55 4.18
CA ASN A 324 29.06 10.56 4.55
C ASN A 324 27.93 11.09 5.47
N GLY A 325 27.87 12.40 5.72
CA GLY A 325 26.79 13.06 6.43
C GLY A 325 25.80 13.72 5.48
N TRP A 326 24.52 13.64 5.82
CA TRP A 326 23.45 14.38 5.14
C TRP A 326 23.70 15.89 5.21
N ILE A 327 23.41 16.60 4.11
CA ILE A 327 23.41 18.06 4.04
C ILE A 327 21.98 18.55 3.85
N ALA A 328 21.54 19.38 4.79
CA ALA A 328 20.34 20.21 4.70
C ALA A 328 20.19 20.83 3.31
N SER A 329 19.06 20.55 2.67
CA SER A 329 18.66 21.13 1.39
C SER A 329 17.38 21.95 1.60
N ALA A 330 17.12 22.92 0.73
CA ALA A 330 15.98 23.82 0.88
C ALA A 330 14.67 23.02 1.03
N GLY A 331 13.86 23.34 2.05
CA GLY A 331 12.64 22.62 2.41
C GLY A 331 12.81 21.51 3.45
N PHE A 332 14.06 21.08 3.71
CA PHE A 332 14.41 20.04 4.70
C PHE A 332 15.50 20.49 5.68
N ASP A 333 15.80 21.77 5.75
CA ASP A 333 16.92 22.31 6.51
C ASP A 333 16.77 22.26 8.04
N ASP A 334 15.56 21.97 8.51
CA ASP A 334 15.25 21.68 9.92
C ASP A 334 15.31 20.19 10.26
N TYR A 335 15.40 19.30 9.27
CA TYR A 335 15.24 17.86 9.42
C TYR A 335 16.60 17.16 9.43
N TYR A 336 16.64 15.83 9.47
CA TYR A 336 17.80 15.02 9.07
C TYR A 336 17.32 13.73 8.45
N LEU A 337 18.13 13.12 7.57
CA LEU A 337 17.81 11.79 7.07
C LEU A 337 18.04 10.76 8.17
N GLY A 338 16.95 10.13 8.63
CA GLY A 338 16.97 9.09 9.64
C GLY A 338 17.41 7.74 9.09
N ALA A 339 17.96 6.90 9.95
CA ALA A 339 18.26 5.49 9.72
C ALA A 339 16.99 4.63 9.88
N ALA A 340 15.94 5.03 9.16
CA ALA A 340 14.68 4.31 9.03
C ALA A 340 14.44 4.05 7.54
N VAL A 341 14.14 2.80 7.20
CA VAL A 341 13.89 2.40 5.82
C VAL A 341 12.75 1.40 5.76
N SER A 342 11.89 1.56 4.76
CA SER A 342 10.83 0.62 4.43
C SER A 342 11.05 0.13 2.99
N ALA A 343 11.30 -1.18 2.85
CA ALA A 343 11.62 -1.84 1.59
C ALA A 343 10.45 -2.69 1.09
N PRO A 344 10.38 -3.02 -0.22
CA PRO A 344 9.34 -3.91 -0.75
C PRO A 344 9.23 -5.25 0.00
N ASN A 345 8.00 -5.75 0.14
CA ASN A 345 7.73 -7.07 0.70
C ASN A 345 7.56 -8.10 -0.43
N THR A 346 8.68 -8.54 -1.00
CA THR A 346 8.70 -9.46 -2.16
C THR A 346 8.03 -10.80 -1.89
N ASP A 347 8.11 -11.30 -0.65
CA ASP A 347 7.45 -12.56 -0.26
C ASP A 347 5.92 -12.43 -0.36
N ARG A 348 5.38 -11.29 0.07
CA ARG A 348 3.95 -11.01 -0.07
C ARG A 348 3.53 -10.87 -1.52
N LEU A 349 4.29 -10.12 -2.33
CA LEU A 349 4.02 -9.96 -3.76
C LEU A 349 3.92 -11.32 -4.45
N ARG A 350 4.87 -12.21 -4.19
CA ARG A 350 4.86 -13.57 -4.74
C ARG A 350 3.66 -14.38 -4.26
N SER A 351 3.25 -14.22 -2.99
CA SER A 351 2.09 -14.94 -2.47
C SER A 351 0.76 -14.51 -3.06
N TRP A 352 0.71 -13.32 -3.69
CA TRP A 352 -0.48 -12.78 -4.35
C TRP A 352 -0.50 -13.11 -5.85
N ASP A 353 0.65 -13.37 -6.44
CA ASP A 353 0.75 -13.74 -7.84
C ASP A 353 0.48 -15.23 -8.04
N THR A 354 -0.78 -15.56 -8.32
CA THR A 354 -1.22 -16.93 -8.54
C THR A 354 -1.39 -17.27 -10.02
N THR A 355 -1.37 -16.26 -10.90
CA THR A 355 -1.55 -16.44 -12.35
C THR A 355 -0.25 -16.72 -13.11
N ARG A 356 0.91 -16.28 -12.61
CA ARG A 356 2.24 -16.63 -13.18
C ARG A 356 2.87 -17.88 -12.53
N GLY A 357 2.10 -18.66 -11.76
CA GLY A 357 2.55 -19.78 -10.93
C GLY A 357 2.39 -21.17 -11.55
#